data_AF-A0A380JG04-F1
#
_entry.id   AF-A0A380JG04-F1
#
_cell.length_a   1.000
_cell.length_b   1.000
_cell.length_c   1.000
_cell.angle_alpha   90.00
_cell.angle_beta   90.00
_cell.angle_gamma   90.00
#
_symmetry.space_group_name_H-M   'P 1'
#
loop_
_entity.id
_entity.type
_entity.pdbx_description
1 polymer ?
#
loop_
_entity_poly.entity_id
_entity_poly.type
_entity_poly.pdbx_seq_one_letter_code
_entity_poly.pdbx_strand_id
1 'polypeptide(L)'
;MKKEDITLEVIGVGGFVLEYYNLRGTQDVDAFYQENTKILSIIKQVGDKFGVNEPDELWLNNSVSNLNKVPPKSACKVIYNFSNLKVLIPTLIYIVGMKMESGRNRD
;
A
#
# COMPACT_ATOMS: atom_id res chain seq x y z
N MET A 1 -21.55 -16.16 9.80
CA MET A 1 -21.15 -14.99 8.98
C MET A 1 -21.08 -15.45 7.52
N LYS A 2 -21.78 -14.79 6.60
CA LYS A 2 -21.62 -15.09 5.16
C LYS A 2 -20.20 -14.66 4.76
N LYS A 3 -19.42 -15.58 4.20
CA LYS A 3 -18.15 -15.26 3.53
C LYS A 3 -18.53 -14.43 2.31
N GLU A 4 -18.22 -13.15 2.33
CA GLU A 4 -18.43 -12.29 1.18
C GLU A 4 -17.25 -12.45 0.23
N ASP A 5 -17.54 -12.54 -1.06
CA ASP A 5 -16.54 -12.76 -2.11
C ASP A 5 -15.87 -11.43 -2.47
N ILE A 6 -15.06 -10.92 -1.54
CA ILE A 6 -14.30 -9.67 -1.69
C ILE A 6 -12.84 -10.03 -1.84
N THR A 7 -12.25 -9.65 -2.98
CA THR A 7 -10.82 -9.77 -3.22
C THR A 7 -10.19 -8.38 -3.32
N LEU A 8 -8.99 -8.22 -2.78
CA LEU A 8 -8.21 -6.99 -2.91
C LEU A 8 -6.82 -7.30 -3.46
N GLU A 9 -6.41 -6.56 -4.48
CA GLU A 9 -5.01 -6.51 -4.92
C GLU A 9 -4.45 -5.15 -4.50
N VAL A 10 -3.31 -5.17 -3.80
CA VAL A 10 -2.64 -3.98 -3.26
C VAL A 10 -1.23 -3.93 -3.82
N ILE A 11 -0.83 -2.78 -4.37
CA ILE A 11 0.56 -2.51 -4.76
C ILE A 11 1.14 -1.54 -3.74
N GLY A 12 1.86 -2.05 -2.75
CA GLY A 12 2.53 -1.24 -1.73
C GLY A 12 3.74 -0.52 -2.31
N VAL A 13 3.89 0.76 -1.98
CA VAL A 13 4.97 1.66 -2.45
C VAL A 13 5.55 2.47 -1.29
N GLY A 14 6.40 3.46 -1.58
CA GLY A 14 6.90 4.38 -0.56
C GLY A 14 7.74 3.70 0.52
N GLY A 15 7.55 4.13 1.77
CA GLY A 15 8.29 3.64 2.94
C GLY A 15 8.14 2.12 3.15
N PHE A 16 6.97 1.57 2.85
CA PHE A 16 6.69 0.14 2.99
C PHE A 16 7.65 -0.74 2.18
N VAL A 17 8.02 -0.31 0.97
CA VAL A 17 8.99 -1.07 0.15
C VAL A 17 10.39 -0.98 0.75
N LEU A 18 10.78 0.18 1.29
CA LEU A 18 12.08 0.32 1.94
C LEU A 18 12.17 -0.55 3.20
N GLU A 19 11.08 -0.64 3.96
CA GLU A 19 11.01 -1.51 5.14
C GLU A 19 11.09 -2.98 4.78
N TYR A 20 10.41 -3.41 3.71
CA TYR A 20 10.51 -4.78 3.20
C TYR A 20 11.97 -5.20 2.91
N TYR A 21 12.82 -4.27 2.49
CA TYR A 21 14.25 -4.51 2.24
C TYR A 21 15.15 -4.15 3.43
N ASN A 22 14.60 -3.92 4.63
CA ASN A 22 15.32 -3.52 5.85
C ASN A 22 16.15 -2.23 5.70
N LEU A 23 15.70 -1.29 4.87
CA LEU A 23 16.42 -0.03 4.61
C LEU A 23 15.96 1.12 5.50
N ARG A 24 14.64 1.21 5.76
CA ARG A 24 14.03 2.29 6.56
C ARG A 24 12.65 1.84 7.04
N GLY A 25 12.33 2.07 8.30
CA GLY A 25 10.98 1.81 8.84
C GLY A 25 9.96 2.85 8.39
N THR A 26 8.69 2.45 8.37
CA THR A 26 7.52 3.29 8.07
C THR A 26 6.42 3.06 9.11
N GLN A 27 5.53 4.03 9.32
CA GLN A 27 4.39 3.89 10.25
C GLN A 27 3.09 3.59 9.50
N ASP A 28 3.03 4.01 8.24
CA ASP A 28 1.92 3.91 7.32
C ASP A 28 2.33 3.12 6.06
N VAL A 29 1.32 2.59 5.37
CA VAL A 29 1.48 1.88 4.10
C VAL A 29 0.83 2.69 2.99
N ASP A 30 1.65 3.37 2.19
CA ASP A 30 1.23 3.89 0.90
C ASP A 30 1.02 2.73 -0.08
N ALA A 31 -0.13 2.69 -0.75
CA ALA A 31 -0.39 1.66 -1.74
C ALA A 31 -1.38 2.10 -2.82
N PHE A 32 -1.32 1.43 -3.97
CA PHE A 32 -2.37 1.50 -4.98
C PHE A 32 -3.34 0.35 -4.79
N TYR A 33 -4.63 0.65 -4.69
CA TYR A 33 -5.70 -0.34 -4.71
C TYR A 33 -7.03 0.26 -5.20
N GLN A 34 -7.94 -0.60 -5.63
CA GLN A 34 -9.28 -0.16 -5.99
C GLN A 34 -10.13 0.02 -4.72
N GLU A 35 -10.37 1.26 -4.35
CA GLU A 35 -11.20 1.59 -3.19
C GLU A 35 -12.70 1.50 -3.48
N ASN A 36 -13.45 1.11 -2.46
CA ASN A 36 -14.88 1.26 -2.36
C ASN A 36 -15.27 1.34 -0.87
N THR A 37 -16.51 1.73 -0.58
CA THR A 37 -17.00 1.92 0.79
C THR A 37 -16.75 0.70 1.69
N LYS A 38 -16.81 -0.50 1.13
CA LYS A 38 -16.65 -1.75 1.87
C LYS A 38 -15.19 -2.06 2.17
N ILE A 39 -14.30 -1.89 1.19
CA ILE A 39 -12.85 -2.01 1.37
C ILE A 39 -12.38 -0.99 2.41
N LEU A 40 -12.82 0.26 2.32
CA LEU A 40 -12.48 1.31 3.30
C LEU A 40 -12.96 0.94 4.71
N SER A 41 -14.17 0.39 4.84
CA SER A 41 -14.67 -0.10 6.13
C SER A 41 -13.82 -1.23 6.71
N ILE A 42 -13.38 -2.19 5.88
CA ILE A 42 -12.51 -3.29 6.30
C ILE A 42 -11.13 -2.76 6.72
N ILE A 43 -10.53 -1.87 5.93
CA ILE A 43 -9.24 -1.25 6.24
C ILE A 43 -9.31 -0.53 7.58
N LYS A 44 -10.36 0.29 7.80
CA LYS A 44 -10.58 0.99 9.05
C LYS A 44 -10.71 0.02 10.23
N GLN A 45 -11.54 -1.03 10.10
CA GLN A 45 -11.73 -2.03 11.17
C GLN A 45 -10.42 -2.74 11.53
N VAL A 46 -9.58 -3.07 10.55
CA VAL A 46 -8.24 -3.63 10.80
C VAL A 46 -7.39 -2.62 11.55
N GLY A 47 -7.34 -1.37 11.09
CA GLY A 47 -6.55 -0.33 11.76
C GLY A 47 -6.99 -0.05 13.20
N ASP A 48 -8.30 0.01 13.44
CA ASP A 48 -8.88 0.22 14.78
C ASP A 48 -8.51 -0.96 15.71
N LYS A 49 -8.57 -2.20 15.18
CA LYS A 49 -8.25 -3.41 15.94
C LYS A 49 -6.79 -3.45 16.41
N PHE A 50 -5.87 -2.94 15.59
CA PHE A 50 -4.44 -2.94 15.90
C PHE A 50 -3.94 -1.61 16.48
N GLY A 51 -4.78 -0.59 16.57
CA GLY A 51 -4.42 0.73 17.09
C GLY A 51 -3.42 1.47 16.19
N VAL A 52 -3.53 1.30 14.88
CA VAL A 52 -2.60 1.86 13.87
C VAL A 52 -3.23 2.93 12.97
N ASN A 53 -4.51 3.23 13.16
CA ASN A 53 -5.12 4.40 12.53
C ASN A 53 -4.72 5.66 13.29
N GLU A 54 -4.44 6.72 12.54
CA GLU A 54 -4.37 8.08 13.07
C GLU A 54 -5.78 8.71 13.04
N PRO A 55 -6.04 9.80 13.80
CA PRO A 55 -7.38 10.41 13.87
C PRO A 55 -7.97 10.77 12.50
N ASP A 56 -7.12 11.21 11.57
CA ASP A 56 -7.52 11.72 10.25
C ASP A 56 -6.97 10.86 9.09
N GLU A 57 -6.29 9.75 9.36
CA GLU A 57 -5.59 8.96 8.36
C GLU A 57 -5.62 7.45 8.65
N LEU A 58 -5.93 6.65 7.62
CA LEU A 58 -5.92 5.20 7.71
C LEU A 58 -4.50 4.65 7.51
N TRP A 59 -4.17 3.57 8.22
CA TRP A 59 -2.86 2.90 8.12
C TRP A 59 -2.50 2.41 6.70
N LEU A 60 -3.50 2.14 5.87
CA LEU A 60 -3.35 1.81 4.44
C LEU A 60 -3.90 2.97 3.62
N ASN A 61 -3.00 3.76 3.02
CA ASN A 61 -3.31 5.00 2.33
C ASN A 61 -3.27 4.81 0.80
N ASN A 62 -4.31 5.28 0.09
CA ASN A 62 -4.40 5.25 -1.38
C ASN A 62 -4.07 6.58 -2.07
N SER A 63 -3.77 7.65 -1.33
CA SER A 63 -3.59 9.01 -1.84
C SER A 63 -2.46 9.11 -2.87
N VAL A 64 -1.51 8.17 -2.85
CA VAL A 64 -0.48 8.01 -3.87
C VAL A 64 -1.06 7.85 -5.28
N SER A 65 -2.28 7.32 -5.42
CA SER A 65 -2.99 7.21 -6.70
C SER A 65 -3.29 8.56 -7.35
N ASN A 66 -3.38 9.63 -6.55
CA ASN A 66 -3.65 10.98 -7.04
C ASN A 66 -2.37 11.69 -7.50
N LEU A 67 -1.20 11.20 -7.06
CA LEU A 67 0.10 11.87 -7.24
C LEU A 67 1.01 11.13 -8.22
N ASN A 68 0.83 9.82 -8.36
CA ASN A 68 1.76 8.97 -9.08
C ASN A 68 1.03 8.01 -10.02
N LYS A 69 1.72 7.64 -11.11
CA LYS A 69 1.26 6.54 -11.97
C LYS A 69 1.42 5.21 -11.24
N VAL A 70 0.41 4.35 -11.38
CA VAL A 70 0.45 2.99 -10.86
C VAL A 70 1.64 2.24 -11.47
N PRO A 71 2.49 1.59 -10.66
CA PRO A 71 3.58 0.75 -11.17
C PRO A 71 3.05 -0.34 -12.11
N PRO A 72 3.67 -0.58 -13.28
CA PRO A 72 3.26 -1.67 -14.15
C PRO A 72 3.54 -3.01 -13.45
N LYS A 73 2.64 -3.99 -13.61
CA LYS A 73 2.78 -5.30 -12.95
C LYS A 73 4.08 -6.02 -13.29
N SER A 74 4.67 -5.78 -14.46
CA SER A 74 6.00 -6.30 -14.85
C SER A 74 7.15 -5.76 -14.00
N ALA A 75 6.97 -4.62 -13.35
CA ALA A 75 7.93 -4.06 -12.40
C ALA A 75 7.63 -4.46 -10.95
N CYS A 76 6.61 -5.30 -10.72
CA CYS A 76 6.17 -5.71 -9.39
C CYS A 76 6.42 -7.19 -9.13
N LYS A 77 6.64 -7.53 -7.85
CA LYS A 77 6.66 -8.91 -7.36
C LYS A 77 5.57 -9.11 -6.31
N VAL A 78 5.00 -10.31 -6.25
CA VAL A 78 4.06 -10.70 -5.19
C VAL A 78 4.86 -11.04 -3.93
N ILE A 79 4.52 -10.41 -2.80
CA ILE A 79 5.14 -10.69 -1.50
C ILE A 79 4.23 -11.43 -0.54
N TYR A 80 2.91 -11.29 -0.71
CA TYR A 80 1.92 -12.09 -0.01
C TYR A 80 0.77 -12.47 -0.95
N ASN A 81 0.32 -13.72 -0.84
CA ASN A 81 -0.75 -14.26 -1.67
C ASN A 81 -1.72 -15.08 -0.80
N PHE A 82 -2.80 -14.44 -0.38
CA PHE A 82 -3.89 -15.06 0.37
C PHE A 82 -5.10 -15.30 -0.55
N SER A 83 -6.10 -16.02 -0.05
CA SER A 83 -7.33 -16.33 -0.82
C SER A 83 -8.07 -15.09 -1.35
N ASN A 84 -7.99 -13.99 -0.62
CA ASN A 84 -8.79 -12.78 -0.84
C ASN A 84 -7.95 -11.49 -0.80
N LEU A 85 -6.63 -11.62 -0.65
CA LEU A 85 -5.70 -10.49 -0.60
C LEU A 85 -4.40 -10.87 -1.31
N LYS A 86 -4.02 -10.07 -2.30
CA LYS A 86 -2.74 -10.20 -2.98
C LYS A 86 -1.95 -8.90 -2.78
N VAL A 87 -0.75 -9.01 -2.24
CA VAL A 87 0.12 -7.87 -1.98
C VAL A 87 1.32 -7.93 -2.91
N LEU A 88 1.51 -6.87 -3.68
CA LEU A 88 2.62 -6.69 -4.58
C LEU A 88 3.46 -5.50 -4.10
N ILE A 89 4.76 -5.53 -4.42
CA ILE A 89 5.62 -4.35 -4.32
C ILE A 89 6.42 -4.19 -5.62
N PRO A 90 6.68 -2.96 -6.07
CA PRO A 90 7.59 -2.71 -7.17
C PRO A 90 9.04 -3.00 -6.79
N THR A 91 9.91 -3.11 -7.80
CA THR A 91 11.35 -3.21 -7.56
C THR A 91 11.92 -1.96 -6.86
N LEU A 92 13.05 -2.12 -6.16
CA LEU A 92 13.76 -0.99 -5.56
C LEU A 92 14.11 0.09 -6.60
N ILE A 93 14.55 -0.32 -7.80
CA ILE A 93 14.89 0.60 -8.89
C ILE A 93 13.68 1.47 -9.25
N TYR A 94 12.50 0.88 -9.34
CA TYR A 94 11.27 1.62 -9.63
C TYR A 94 10.93 2.61 -8.51
N ILE A 95 11.07 2.21 -7.24
CA ILE A 95 10.84 3.12 -6.09
C ILE A 95 11.83 4.28 -6.09
N VAL A 96 13.11 4.04 -6.37
CA VAL A 96 14.11 5.10 -6.49
C VAL A 96 13.70 6.09 -7.60
N GLY A 97 13.27 5.59 -8.75
CA GLY A 97 12.74 6.42 -9.83
C GLY A 97 11.53 7.26 -9.40
N MET A 98 10.54 6.64 -8.75
CA MET A 98 9.37 7.37 -8.21
C MET A 98 9.76 8.48 -7.24
N LYS A 99 10.73 8.24 -6.36
CA LYS A 99 11.22 9.25 -5.41
C LYS A 99 11.89 10.42 -6.13
N MET A 100 12.75 10.13 -7.09
CA MET A 100 13.40 11.15 -7.93
C MET A 100 12.37 12.02 -8.67
N GLU A 101 11.32 11.42 -9.24
CA GLU A 101 10.24 12.16 -9.91
C GLU A 101 9.42 13.02 -8.94
N SER A 102 9.23 12.57 -7.70
CA SER A 102 8.44 13.29 -6.69
C SER A 102 9.14 14.52 -6.11
N GLY A 103 10.47 14.62 -6.24
CA GLY A 103 11.26 15.79 -5.85
C GLY A 103 11.16 16.18 -4.36
N ARG A 104 10.79 15.25 -3.48
CA ARG A 104 10.61 15.54 -2.04
C ARG A 104 11.98 15.64 -1.35
N ASN A 105 12.28 16.77 -0.71
CA ASN A 105 13.53 17.02 0.04
C ASN A 105 13.80 16.09 1.26
N ARG A 106 12.94 15.10 1.52
CA ARG A 106 13.01 14.18 2.68
C ARG A 106 13.52 12.77 2.34
N ASP A 107 13.91 12.56 1.08
CA ASP A 107 14.37 11.28 0.54
C ASP A 107 15.88 11.26 0.29
#